data_AF-A0A2E0VJ59-F1
#
_entry.id   AF-A0A2E0VJ59-F1
#
_cell.length_a   1.000
_cell.length_b   1.000
_cell.length_c   1.000
_cell.angle_alpha   90.00
_cell.angle_beta   90.00
_cell.angle_gamma   90.00
#
_symmetry.space_group_name_H-M   'P 1'
#
loop_
_entity.id
_entity.type
_entity.pdbx_description
1 polymer ?
#
loop_
_entity_poly.entity_id
_entity_poly.type
_entity_poly.pdbx_seq_one_letter_code
_entity_poly.pdbx_strand_id
1 'polypeptide(L)'
;MALIDLIKHARSGNGLIATAAPYLKEMQACLKGEGACPAKLFGLDSADAWKKALEEADEKLTYCDPNGGIKSVKSEKAELSEGSILDYDAILSTSQKDRDGDILRTEGMQLEPGMPLLWQHMWNQPIGKMLSIVEQNDRHVVCKYAVADTEMGRDAAKLIRMGALRKSHGFMPIPGYFEMIDVEKSADGSMTPAGYDIKRCSVYESSVVSIPANAGTRILRTYEKEASAIFTAVEQKQLESEVFSRWAKGLYDNRQRFFPGADFGRLEKMMTEMKKTVEDMVTAKTPGQKDMQSDSRPKCSECEDGYCDESGTCDHCGHVMPKSGKSAGQPAFIKSFDESVAMTKSYGMPDSLPGSFESVQRALSRKAEDYLEDNGVDVGDYEYVTLIATFSDSAIVCKRNYRKDSEYCYRLMWEMTEGKPAFTGQPEKVEIEATVVSKALDASGARIKEMGADAYAKKLVSSAFADGELSDETKKSINTLAALINQPEEQTNPLTALFGG
;
A
#
# COMPACT_ATOMS: atom_id res chain seq x y z
N MET A 1 29.57 23.88 13.82
CA MET A 1 29.76 23.66 12.36
C MET A 1 28.49 24.14 11.67
N ALA A 2 28.54 25.09 10.73
CA ALA A 2 27.33 25.60 10.08
C ALA A 2 26.74 24.51 9.17
N LEU A 3 25.40 24.40 9.11
CA LEU A 3 24.65 23.45 8.25
C LEU A 3 25.16 23.44 6.79
N ILE A 4 25.61 24.59 6.30
CA ILE A 4 26.17 24.77 4.95
C ILE A 4 27.53 24.05 4.78
N ASP A 5 28.38 24.02 5.82
CA ASP A 5 29.67 23.34 5.77
C ASP A 5 29.52 21.82 5.93
N LEU A 6 28.49 21.39 6.67
CA LEU A 6 28.07 19.99 6.78
C LEU A 6 27.60 19.45 5.42
N ILE A 7 26.72 20.21 4.75
CA ILE A 7 26.24 19.92 3.40
C ILE A 7 27.39 19.91 2.38
N LYS A 8 28.38 20.80 2.50
CA LYS A 8 29.55 20.81 1.60
C LYS A 8 30.46 19.60 1.80
N HIS A 9 30.62 19.13 3.04
CA HIS A 9 31.42 17.94 3.34
C HIS A 9 30.75 16.67 2.79
N ALA A 10 29.43 16.54 2.99
CA ALA A 10 28.58 15.48 2.43
C ALA A 10 28.67 15.39 0.89
N ARG A 11 28.83 16.54 0.23
CA ARG A 11 28.90 16.70 -1.24
C ARG A 11 30.23 16.32 -1.89
N SER A 12 31.29 16.02 -1.12
CA SER A 12 32.63 15.73 -1.67
C SER A 12 32.90 14.25 -2.00
N GLY A 13 31.93 13.36 -1.79
CA GLY A 13 32.03 11.94 -2.18
C GLY A 13 31.81 11.75 -3.68
N ASN A 14 32.84 11.34 -4.42
CA ASN A 14 32.85 11.18 -5.88
C ASN A 14 32.02 9.97 -6.38
N GLY A 15 30.69 9.99 -6.27
CA GLY A 15 29.82 8.97 -6.87
C GLY A 15 28.36 9.41 -7.02
N LEU A 16 27.75 9.02 -8.16
CA LEU A 16 26.32 9.26 -8.49
C LEU A 16 25.34 8.52 -7.56
N ILE A 17 25.83 7.47 -6.89
CA ILE A 17 25.09 6.61 -5.98
C ILE A 17 25.97 6.43 -4.73
N ALA A 18 25.40 6.69 -3.55
CA ALA A 18 26.05 6.45 -2.27
C ALA A 18 25.14 5.59 -1.37
N THR A 19 25.67 5.03 -0.30
CA THR A 19 24.85 4.37 0.72
C THR A 19 24.11 5.43 1.56
N ALA A 20 23.05 5.06 2.27
CA ALA A 20 22.30 5.97 3.13
C ALA A 20 23.04 6.29 4.45
N ALA A 21 24.10 5.54 4.77
CA ALA A 21 24.82 5.67 6.03
C ALA A 21 25.51 7.04 6.28
N PRO A 22 26.10 7.75 5.29
CA PRO A 22 26.66 9.08 5.49
C PRO A 22 25.62 10.09 6.00
N TYR A 23 24.40 10.03 5.47
CA TYR A 23 23.30 10.91 5.88
C TYR A 23 22.87 10.65 7.33
N LEU A 24 22.80 9.37 7.73
CA LEU A 24 22.54 9.03 9.13
C LEU A 24 23.70 9.48 10.01
N LYS A 25 24.97 9.24 9.63
CA LYS A 25 26.16 9.68 10.40
C LYS A 25 26.16 11.19 10.69
N GLU A 26 25.56 12.02 9.85
CA GLU A 26 25.40 13.46 10.11
C GLU A 26 24.46 13.78 11.27
N MET A 27 23.42 12.96 11.49
CA MET A 27 22.52 13.10 12.64
C MET A 27 23.17 12.62 13.96
N GLN A 28 24.32 11.92 13.91
CA GLN A 28 25.02 11.45 15.11
C GLN A 28 25.44 12.61 16.05
N ALA A 29 25.59 13.82 15.50
CA ALA A 29 25.86 15.02 16.30
C ALA A 29 24.70 15.34 17.27
N CYS A 30 23.43 15.13 16.88
CA CYS A 30 22.29 15.44 17.75
C CYS A 30 22.07 14.40 18.86
N LEU A 31 22.54 13.17 18.67
CA LEU A 31 22.47 12.11 19.69
C LEU A 31 23.38 12.39 20.91
N LYS A 32 24.34 13.31 20.78
CA LYS A 32 25.23 13.73 21.88
C LYS A 32 24.62 14.79 22.81
N GLY A 33 23.34 15.13 22.63
CA GLY A 33 22.57 15.95 23.58
C GLY A 33 22.49 17.44 23.25
N GLU A 34 22.95 17.87 22.08
CA GLU A 34 22.76 19.26 21.61
C GLU A 34 21.49 19.35 20.75
N GLY A 35 20.36 19.70 21.37
CA GLY A 35 19.10 20.02 20.69
C GLY A 35 18.08 18.88 20.54
N ALA A 36 16.93 19.20 19.94
CA ALA A 36 15.86 18.25 19.67
C ALA A 36 16.28 17.30 18.55
N CYS A 37 16.77 16.10 18.92
CA CYS A 37 17.23 15.11 17.97
C CYS A 37 16.05 14.28 17.43
N PRO A 38 15.75 14.33 16.12
CA PRO A 38 14.64 13.58 15.54
C PRO A 38 14.79 12.07 15.68
N ALA A 39 16.01 11.57 15.90
CA ALA A 39 16.31 10.15 16.12
C ALA A 39 15.43 9.50 17.21
N LYS A 40 15.06 10.25 18.25
CA LYS A 40 14.14 9.78 19.30
C LYS A 40 12.74 9.45 18.78
N LEU A 41 12.25 10.19 17.78
CA LEU A 41 10.95 9.93 17.16
C LEU A 41 10.93 8.62 16.37
N PHE A 42 12.11 8.12 15.99
CA PHE A 42 12.27 6.91 15.19
C PHE A 42 12.78 5.71 16.01
N GLY A 43 12.79 5.81 17.35
CA GLY A 43 13.29 4.74 18.21
C GLY A 43 14.80 4.49 18.08
N LEU A 44 15.54 5.50 17.59
CA LEU A 44 17.00 5.46 17.42
C LEU A 44 17.74 6.14 18.58
N ASP A 45 17.14 6.10 19.76
CA ASP A 45 17.60 6.80 20.96
C ASP A 45 18.63 6.01 21.79
N SER A 46 18.86 4.75 21.44
CA SER A 46 19.93 3.92 21.98
C SER A 46 21.11 3.82 21.01
N ALA A 47 22.32 3.67 21.57
CA ALA A 47 23.54 3.48 20.78
C ALA A 47 23.45 2.22 19.89
N ASP A 48 22.77 1.17 20.36
CA ASP A 48 22.60 -0.08 19.61
C ASP A 48 21.59 0.07 18.47
N ALA A 49 20.46 0.74 18.69
CA ALA A 49 19.49 1.04 17.63
C ALA A 49 20.11 1.94 16.56
N TRP A 50 20.91 2.92 16.97
CA TRP A 50 21.64 3.80 16.06
C TRP A 50 22.68 3.04 15.23
N LYS A 51 23.48 2.18 15.88
CA LYS A 51 24.46 1.34 15.21
C LYS A 51 23.78 0.42 14.18
N LYS A 52 22.67 -0.20 14.55
CA LYS A 52 21.89 -1.06 13.66
C LYS A 52 21.33 -0.28 12.45
N ALA A 53 20.78 0.91 12.68
CA ALA A 53 20.28 1.76 11.60
C ALA A 53 21.39 2.21 10.63
N LEU A 54 22.61 2.43 11.14
CA LEU A 54 23.77 2.72 10.29
C LEU A 54 24.21 1.52 9.46
N GLU A 55 24.18 0.33 10.03
CA GLU A 55 24.47 -0.93 9.31
C GLU A 55 23.43 -1.17 8.20
N GLU A 56 22.13 -1.03 8.51
CA GLU A 56 21.05 -1.15 7.51
C GLU A 56 21.10 -0.06 6.42
N ALA A 57 21.60 1.13 6.76
CA ALA A 57 21.74 2.23 5.82
C ALA A 57 22.97 2.09 4.93
N ASP A 58 24.02 1.40 5.38
CA ASP A 58 25.17 1.05 4.56
C ASP A 58 24.79 0.02 3.46
N GLU A 59 23.65 -0.65 3.61
CA GLU A 59 23.11 -1.60 2.61
C GLU A 59 22.12 -0.95 1.63
N LYS A 60 21.70 0.29 1.86
CA LYS A 60 20.68 0.99 1.05
C LYS A 60 21.30 2.08 0.19
N LEU A 61 21.07 2.02 -1.12
CA LEU A 61 21.57 3.00 -2.09
C LEU A 61 20.66 4.24 -2.17
N THR A 62 21.25 5.43 -2.33
CA THR A 62 20.55 6.71 -2.52
C THR A 62 21.15 7.48 -3.70
N TYR A 63 20.34 8.30 -4.37
CA TYR A 63 20.76 9.15 -5.49
C TYR A 63 21.26 10.51 -5.01
N CYS A 64 22.41 10.95 -5.53
CA CYS A 64 23.09 12.17 -5.05
C CYS A 64 23.24 13.29 -6.10
N ASP A 65 22.69 13.15 -7.32
CA ASP A 65 22.82 14.14 -8.40
C ASP A 65 21.60 15.08 -8.53
N PRO A 66 21.77 16.41 -8.34
CA PRO A 66 20.69 17.39 -8.45
C PRO A 66 20.18 17.64 -9.89
N ASN A 67 20.79 17.07 -10.95
CA ASN A 67 20.39 17.34 -12.34
C ASN A 67 19.73 16.15 -13.07
N GLY A 68 19.48 15.03 -12.39
CA GLY A 68 18.84 13.85 -12.99
C GLY A 68 17.31 13.95 -13.08
N GLY A 69 16.77 14.49 -14.19
CA GLY A 69 15.33 14.51 -14.50
C GLY A 69 14.93 13.57 -15.65
N ILE A 70 13.83 12.82 -15.49
CA ILE A 70 13.25 11.93 -16.51
C ILE A 70 12.59 12.75 -17.64
N LYS A 71 12.91 12.42 -18.91
CA LYS A 71 12.85 13.34 -20.06
C LYS A 71 11.58 13.37 -20.92
N SER A 72 10.58 12.47 -20.80
CA SER A 72 9.22 12.69 -21.35
C SER A 72 8.23 11.57 -21.01
N VAL A 73 6.90 11.84 -21.05
CA VAL A 73 5.83 10.93 -21.54
C VAL A 73 4.60 11.75 -22.03
N LYS A 74 4.01 11.38 -23.19
CA LYS A 74 2.76 11.96 -23.77
C LYS A 74 1.59 10.93 -23.77
N SER A 75 0.37 11.48 -23.69
CA SER A 75 -0.98 10.89 -23.45
C SER A 75 -1.61 10.11 -24.64
N GLU A 76 -2.73 9.36 -24.58
CA GLU A 76 -4.03 9.48 -23.86
C GLU A 76 -4.74 8.11 -23.64
N LYS A 77 -5.81 8.12 -22.81
CA LYS A 77 -6.39 7.06 -21.93
C LYS A 77 -5.54 6.88 -20.67
N ALA A 78 -5.47 7.93 -19.85
CA ALA A 78 -4.42 8.16 -18.85
C ALA A 78 -4.06 6.90 -18.07
N GLU A 79 -3.08 6.17 -18.59
CA GLU A 79 -2.31 5.21 -17.83
C GLU A 79 -1.72 6.01 -16.67
N LEU A 80 -1.73 5.38 -15.50
CA LEU A 80 -1.03 5.91 -14.35
C LEU A 80 0.40 6.26 -14.78
N SER A 81 0.95 7.34 -14.23
CA SER A 81 2.34 7.68 -14.50
C SER A 81 3.24 6.50 -14.17
N GLU A 82 4.32 6.32 -14.91
CA GLU A 82 5.22 5.18 -14.70
C GLU A 82 5.70 5.10 -13.24
N GLY A 83 5.61 3.91 -12.66
CA GLY A 83 5.96 3.68 -11.25
C GLY A 83 4.98 4.28 -10.25
N SER A 84 3.81 4.75 -10.68
CA SER A 84 2.76 5.28 -9.82
C SER A 84 1.59 4.31 -9.65
N ILE A 85 1.02 4.30 -8.44
CA ILE A 85 -0.18 3.55 -8.09
C ILE A 85 -1.45 4.42 -8.07
N LEU A 86 -1.30 5.74 -8.19
CA LEU A 86 -2.42 6.67 -8.30
C LEU A 86 -1.99 7.98 -8.95
N ASP A 87 -2.71 8.39 -9.98
CA ASP A 87 -2.68 9.74 -10.52
C ASP A 87 -3.94 10.49 -10.09
N TYR A 88 -3.79 11.74 -9.67
CA TYR A 88 -4.93 12.56 -9.28
C TYR A 88 -4.68 14.05 -9.51
N ASP A 89 -5.77 14.79 -9.73
CA ASP A 89 -5.75 16.25 -9.74
C ASP A 89 -6.17 16.79 -8.38
N ALA A 90 -5.51 17.85 -7.93
CA ALA A 90 -5.90 18.52 -6.70
C ALA A 90 -5.68 20.03 -6.77
N ILE A 91 -6.54 20.76 -6.05
CA ILE A 91 -6.31 22.16 -5.73
C ILE A 91 -5.18 22.20 -4.70
N LEU A 92 -4.01 22.64 -5.15
CA LEU A 92 -2.82 22.81 -4.31
C LEU A 92 -3.03 23.95 -3.31
N SER A 93 -3.59 25.07 -3.77
CA SER A 93 -3.89 26.25 -2.95
C SER A 93 -5.00 27.10 -3.55
N THR A 94 -5.59 27.94 -2.71
CA THR A 94 -6.58 28.96 -3.09
C THR A 94 -6.18 30.31 -2.52
N SER A 95 -6.63 31.40 -3.15
CA SER A 95 -6.40 32.77 -2.64
C SER A 95 -7.30 33.13 -1.44
N GLN A 96 -7.91 32.14 -0.79
CA GLN A 96 -8.64 32.36 0.47
C GLN A 96 -7.67 32.49 1.63
N LYS A 97 -8.06 33.27 2.65
CA LYS A 97 -7.36 33.33 3.94
C LYS A 97 -7.32 31.92 4.54
N ASP A 98 -6.12 31.43 4.86
CA ASP A 98 -5.93 30.14 5.48
C ASP A 98 -6.16 30.18 6.99
N ARG A 99 -5.94 29.05 7.66
CA ARG A 99 -6.16 28.91 9.10
C ARG A 99 -5.15 29.67 9.96
N ASP A 100 -3.97 29.96 9.42
CA ASP A 100 -2.93 30.77 10.08
C ASP A 100 -3.12 32.26 9.80
N GLY A 101 -4.07 32.56 8.90
CA GLY A 101 -4.49 33.90 8.54
C GLY A 101 -3.76 34.45 7.33
N ASP A 102 -2.93 33.65 6.68
CA ASP A 102 -2.20 34.04 5.49
C ASP A 102 -3.10 33.97 4.25
N ILE A 103 -2.83 34.84 3.29
CA ILE A 103 -3.44 34.81 1.95
C ILE A 103 -2.32 34.56 0.96
N LEU A 104 -2.35 33.40 0.30
CA LEU A 104 -1.40 33.09 -0.76
C LEU A 104 -2.02 33.44 -2.12
N ARG A 105 -1.48 34.46 -2.80
CA ARG A 105 -1.95 34.86 -4.14
C ARG A 105 -1.52 33.83 -5.17
N THR A 106 -2.47 33.05 -5.64
CA THR A 106 -2.23 31.87 -6.49
C THR A 106 -1.55 32.22 -7.82
N GLU A 107 -1.80 33.40 -8.39
CA GLU A 107 -1.15 33.90 -9.61
C GLU A 107 0.36 34.16 -9.44
N GLY A 108 0.83 34.44 -8.23
CA GLY A 108 2.23 34.72 -7.93
C GLY A 108 3.03 33.52 -7.46
N MET A 109 2.42 32.34 -7.42
CA MET A 109 3.06 31.10 -7.01
C MET A 109 3.95 30.54 -8.13
N GLN A 110 5.21 30.26 -7.80
CA GLN A 110 6.19 29.64 -8.68
C GLN A 110 6.42 28.20 -8.23
N LEU A 111 5.84 27.25 -8.95
CA LEU A 111 5.91 25.82 -8.59
C LEU A 111 7.18 25.21 -9.19
N GLU A 112 7.94 24.50 -8.36
CA GLU A 112 9.10 23.75 -8.83
C GLU A 112 8.66 22.55 -9.70
N PRO A 113 9.16 22.44 -10.95
CA PRO A 113 8.85 21.29 -11.80
C PRO A 113 9.28 19.98 -11.13
N GLY A 114 8.35 19.03 -11.02
CA GLY A 114 8.64 17.74 -10.40
C GLY A 114 8.76 17.79 -8.87
N MET A 115 8.24 18.83 -8.20
CA MET A 115 8.28 18.92 -6.73
C MET A 115 7.78 17.61 -6.08
N PRO A 116 8.44 17.15 -5.00
CA PRO A 116 8.08 15.91 -4.35
C PRO A 116 6.68 16.00 -3.74
N LEU A 117 5.96 14.87 -3.80
CA LEU A 117 4.75 14.65 -3.05
C LEU A 117 5.15 14.00 -1.71
N LEU A 118 4.96 14.68 -0.60
CA LEU A 118 5.36 14.22 0.73
C LEU A 118 4.17 13.67 1.54
N TRP A 119 4.50 12.81 2.48
CA TRP A 119 3.59 12.36 3.53
C TRP A 119 3.59 13.36 4.70
N GLN A 120 2.48 14.07 4.94
CA GLN A 120 2.29 14.95 6.12
C GLN A 120 3.43 15.95 6.38
N HIS A 121 3.97 16.60 5.34
CA HIS A 121 5.13 17.51 5.42
C HIS A 121 6.44 16.86 5.90
N MET A 122 6.53 15.53 5.96
CA MET A 122 7.79 14.85 6.27
C MET A 122 8.67 14.78 5.02
N TRP A 123 9.66 15.67 4.96
CA TRP A 123 10.60 15.81 3.83
C TRP A 123 11.38 14.52 3.51
N ASN A 124 11.58 13.65 4.49
CA ASN A 124 12.24 12.35 4.33
C ASN A 124 11.28 11.22 3.94
N GLN A 125 10.00 11.51 3.69
CA GLN A 125 8.98 10.54 3.30
C GLN A 125 8.27 10.98 2.02
N PRO A 126 8.99 11.00 0.88
CA PRO A 126 8.36 11.19 -0.41
C PRO A 126 7.50 9.97 -0.76
N ILE A 127 6.27 10.24 -1.17
CA ILE A 127 5.28 9.26 -1.62
C ILE A 127 4.94 9.44 -3.10
N GLY A 128 5.63 10.33 -3.81
CA GLY A 128 5.37 10.61 -5.22
C GLY A 128 5.93 11.96 -5.67
N LYS A 129 5.31 12.54 -6.70
CA LYS A 129 5.69 13.86 -7.25
C LYS A 129 4.53 14.58 -7.92
N MET A 130 4.68 15.89 -8.10
CA MET A 130 3.87 16.64 -9.06
C MET A 130 4.29 16.25 -10.49
N LEU A 131 3.29 16.04 -11.35
CA LEU A 131 3.50 15.78 -12.78
C LEU A 131 3.43 17.07 -13.60
N SER A 132 2.39 17.87 -13.37
CA SER A 132 2.15 19.09 -14.14
C SER A 132 1.22 20.05 -13.40
N ILE A 133 1.23 21.31 -13.83
CA ILE A 133 0.21 22.30 -13.50
C ILE A 133 -0.94 22.10 -14.48
N VAL A 134 -2.15 21.89 -13.96
CA VAL A 134 -3.37 21.73 -14.77
C VAL A 134 -4.01 23.09 -15.02
N GLU A 135 -4.07 23.93 -13.98
CA GLU A 135 -4.65 25.27 -14.04
C GLU A 135 -4.00 26.18 -12.99
N GLN A 136 -3.76 27.44 -13.32
CA GLN A 136 -3.33 28.46 -12.37
C GLN A 136 -3.98 29.79 -12.74
N ASN A 137 -4.72 30.38 -11.80
CA ASN A 137 -5.39 31.67 -11.95
C ASN A 137 -5.35 32.45 -10.62
N ASP A 138 -6.13 33.52 -10.51
CA ASP A 138 -6.23 34.40 -9.33
C ASP A 138 -6.97 33.75 -8.13
N ARG A 139 -7.68 32.63 -8.35
CA ARG A 139 -8.47 31.94 -7.33
C ARG A 139 -7.80 30.68 -6.80
N HIS A 140 -7.16 29.91 -7.67
CA HIS A 140 -6.60 28.61 -7.32
C HIS A 140 -5.43 28.18 -8.20
N VAL A 141 -4.66 27.22 -7.69
CA VAL A 141 -3.70 26.42 -8.45
C VAL A 141 -4.14 24.96 -8.41
N VAL A 142 -4.38 24.34 -9.57
CA VAL A 142 -4.63 22.91 -9.72
C VAL A 142 -3.40 22.24 -10.32
N CYS A 143 -2.96 21.16 -9.69
CA CYS A 143 -1.85 20.35 -10.15
C CYS A 143 -2.26 18.90 -10.28
N LYS A 144 -1.60 18.20 -11.20
CA LYS A 144 -1.67 16.74 -11.32
C LYS A 144 -0.51 16.12 -10.56
N TYR A 145 -0.79 15.07 -9.81
CA TYR A 145 0.17 14.34 -8.99
C TYR A 145 0.18 12.86 -9.36
N ALA A 146 1.32 12.23 -9.13
CA ALA A 146 1.51 10.79 -9.13
C ALA A 146 1.95 10.34 -7.74
N VAL A 147 1.31 9.30 -7.22
CA VAL A 147 1.71 8.59 -5.99
C VAL A 147 2.55 7.39 -6.40
N ALA A 148 3.81 7.34 -5.97
CA ALA A 148 4.71 6.23 -6.27
C ALA A 148 4.16 4.92 -5.70
N ASP A 149 4.39 3.80 -6.38
CA ASP A 149 4.04 2.47 -5.88
C ASP A 149 5.07 1.98 -4.84
N THR A 150 5.03 2.61 -3.68
CA THR A 150 5.73 2.19 -2.46
C THR A 150 4.72 1.78 -1.41
N GLU A 151 5.13 1.10 -0.34
CA GLU A 151 4.23 0.74 0.77
C GLU A 151 3.47 1.96 1.31
N MET A 152 4.21 3.05 1.60
CA MET A 152 3.60 4.30 2.05
C MET A 152 2.78 4.98 0.95
N GLY A 153 3.19 4.86 -0.31
CA GLY A 153 2.42 5.35 -1.46
C GLY A 153 1.08 4.64 -1.62
N ARG A 154 1.03 3.32 -1.43
CA ARG A 154 -0.21 2.53 -1.47
C ARG A 154 -1.18 2.94 -0.37
N ASP A 155 -0.68 3.17 0.83
CA ASP A 155 -1.51 3.67 1.94
C ASP A 155 -1.99 5.09 1.72
N ALA A 156 -1.10 5.97 1.27
CA ALA A 156 -1.47 7.32 0.88
C ALA A 156 -2.56 7.29 -0.20
N ALA A 157 -2.41 6.44 -1.23
CA ALA A 157 -3.39 6.27 -2.29
C ALA A 157 -4.75 5.78 -1.75
N LYS A 158 -4.76 4.79 -0.83
CA LYS A 158 -6.00 4.34 -0.16
C LYS A 158 -6.67 5.49 0.60
N LEU A 159 -5.92 6.24 1.40
CA LEU A 159 -6.46 7.36 2.20
C LEU A 159 -6.89 8.56 1.34
N ILE A 160 -6.21 8.81 0.22
CA ILE A 160 -6.62 9.77 -0.80
C ILE A 160 -7.98 9.35 -1.38
N ARG A 161 -8.14 8.09 -1.80
CA ARG A 161 -9.40 7.55 -2.33
C ARG A 161 -10.53 7.62 -1.31
N MET A 162 -10.24 7.39 -0.04
CA MET A 162 -11.20 7.53 1.06
C MET A 162 -11.63 8.98 1.31
N GLY A 163 -10.98 9.95 0.67
CA GLY A 163 -11.20 11.37 0.95
C GLY A 163 -10.75 11.79 2.35
N ALA A 164 -9.91 10.98 3.00
CA ALA A 164 -9.38 11.24 4.34
C ALA A 164 -8.24 12.27 4.32
N LEU A 165 -7.67 12.52 3.14
CA LEU A 165 -6.56 13.44 2.95
C LEU A 165 -6.94 14.65 2.09
N ARG A 166 -6.19 15.72 2.29
CA ARG A 166 -6.24 17.01 1.59
C ARG A 166 -4.82 17.41 1.17
N LYS A 167 -4.69 18.58 0.57
CA LYS A 167 -3.41 19.07 0.08
C LYS A 167 -2.88 20.19 0.94
N SER A 168 -1.57 20.15 1.15
CA SER A 168 -0.82 21.27 1.68
C SER A 168 0.48 21.37 0.89
N HIS A 169 1.29 22.36 1.22
CA HIS A 169 2.56 22.61 0.56
C HIS A 169 3.50 23.42 1.43
N GLY A 170 4.76 23.35 1.07
CA GLY A 170 5.84 24.10 1.67
C GLY A 170 6.30 25.12 0.64
N PHE A 171 6.37 26.37 1.06
CA PHE A 171 6.73 27.48 0.19
C PHE A 171 7.67 28.46 0.92
N MET A 172 8.37 29.26 0.15
CA MET A 172 9.12 30.41 0.65
C MET A 172 8.57 31.68 -0.01
N PRO A 173 8.08 32.66 0.77
CA PRO A 173 7.76 33.98 0.25
C PRO A 173 8.98 34.59 -0.45
N ILE A 174 8.76 35.23 -1.59
CA ILE A 174 9.83 35.98 -2.26
C ILE A 174 9.99 37.32 -1.51
N PRO A 175 11.21 37.71 -1.08
CA PRO A 175 11.44 38.97 -0.38
C PRO A 175 10.86 40.17 -1.13
N GLY A 176 10.11 41.02 -0.42
CA GLY A 176 9.46 42.21 -0.99
C GLY A 176 8.11 41.95 -1.67
N TYR A 177 7.64 40.70 -1.71
CA TYR A 177 6.34 40.33 -2.28
C TYR A 177 5.39 39.70 -1.26
N PHE A 178 5.43 40.18 -0.02
CA PHE A 178 4.46 39.85 1.00
C PHE A 178 4.26 41.04 1.96
N GLU A 179 3.06 41.19 2.48
CA GLU A 179 2.66 42.29 3.38
C GLU A 179 1.87 41.72 4.57
N MET A 180 1.91 42.37 5.73
CA MET A 180 1.04 41.97 6.85
C MET A 180 -0.41 42.40 6.55
N ILE A 181 -1.39 41.51 6.75
CA ILE A 181 -2.81 41.81 6.47
C ILE A 181 -3.38 42.73 7.54
N ASP A 182 -3.17 42.37 8.81
CA ASP A 182 -3.65 43.11 9.98
C ASP A 182 -2.73 42.84 11.17
N VAL A 183 -2.88 43.62 12.23
CA VAL A 183 -2.18 43.42 13.51
C VAL A 183 -3.22 43.25 14.61
N GLU A 184 -3.28 42.07 15.20
CA GLU A 184 -4.10 41.82 16.37
C GLU A 184 -3.37 42.34 17.61
N LYS A 185 -4.09 43.11 18.43
CA LYS A 185 -3.58 43.59 19.71
C LYS A 185 -4.07 42.65 20.81
N SER A 186 -3.15 41.90 21.39
CA SER A 186 -3.39 41.06 22.55
C SER A 186 -3.78 41.90 23.78
N ALA A 187 -4.36 41.24 24.79
CA ALA A 187 -4.78 41.90 26.04
C ALA A 187 -3.62 42.56 26.81
N ASP A 188 -2.40 42.08 26.63
CA ASP A 188 -1.16 42.65 27.19
C ASP A 188 -0.59 43.82 26.37
N GLY A 189 -1.24 44.18 25.26
CA GLY A 189 -0.81 45.22 24.35
C GLY A 189 0.22 44.77 23.31
N SER A 190 0.65 43.51 23.32
CA SER A 190 1.49 42.95 22.26
C SER A 190 0.75 42.94 20.92
N MET A 191 1.48 43.20 19.85
CA MET A 191 0.96 43.24 18.49
C MET A 191 1.46 42.01 17.74
N THR A 192 0.54 41.13 17.37
CA THR A 192 0.81 39.93 16.57
C THR A 192 0.19 40.10 15.18
N PRO A 193 0.93 39.86 14.09
CA PRO A 193 0.35 39.86 12.76
C PRO A 193 -0.81 38.86 12.70
N ALA A 194 -1.94 39.27 12.14
CA ALA A 194 -3.11 38.42 11.92
C ALA A 194 -2.94 37.46 10.72
N GLY A 195 -1.77 37.52 10.08
CA GLY A 195 -1.39 36.83 8.84
C GLY A 195 -0.72 37.74 7.82
N TYR A 196 -0.26 37.15 6.73
CA TYR A 196 0.46 37.77 5.63
C TYR A 196 -0.26 37.58 4.29
N ASP A 197 -0.35 38.66 3.50
CA ASP A 197 -0.74 38.61 2.09
C ASP A 197 0.51 38.36 1.25
N ILE A 198 0.73 37.10 0.90
CA ILE A 198 1.88 36.61 0.15
C ILE A 198 1.55 36.71 -1.34
N LYS A 199 2.05 37.78 -1.97
CA LYS A 199 1.83 38.09 -3.39
C LYS A 199 2.66 37.22 -4.32
N ARG A 200 3.85 36.77 -3.89
CA ARG A 200 4.67 35.79 -4.64
C ARG A 200 5.43 34.86 -3.71
N CYS A 201 5.50 33.58 -4.08
CA CYS A 201 6.27 32.57 -3.37
C CYS A 201 6.81 31.49 -4.32
N SER A 202 7.87 30.82 -3.90
CA SER A 202 8.38 29.61 -4.54
C SER A 202 7.88 28.40 -3.75
N VAL A 203 7.25 27.44 -4.44
CA VAL A 203 6.71 26.21 -3.85
C VAL A 203 7.67 25.07 -4.14
N TYR A 204 8.19 24.46 -3.07
CA TYR A 204 9.25 23.44 -3.16
C TYR A 204 8.74 22.03 -2.90
N GLU A 205 7.61 21.89 -2.22
CA GLU A 205 7.01 20.59 -1.95
C GLU A 205 5.49 20.67 -1.96
N SER A 206 4.86 19.53 -2.21
CA SER A 206 3.45 19.35 -1.94
C SER A 206 3.25 18.15 -1.04
N SER A 207 2.33 18.25 -0.10
CA SER A 207 2.04 17.19 0.86
C SER A 207 0.61 16.71 0.73
N VAL A 208 0.36 15.45 1.08
CA VAL A 208 -0.97 15.02 1.51
C VAL A 208 -1.04 15.11 3.03
N VAL A 209 -2.08 15.79 3.52
CA VAL A 209 -2.26 16.06 4.94
C VAL A 209 -3.69 15.72 5.36
N SER A 210 -3.89 15.42 6.64
CA SER A 210 -5.25 15.24 7.18
C SER A 210 -5.97 16.58 7.34
N ILE A 211 -5.24 17.63 7.74
CA ILE A 211 -5.77 18.98 7.95
C ILE A 211 -4.86 19.97 7.19
N PRO A 212 -5.33 20.59 6.10
CA PRO A 212 -4.56 21.60 5.39
C PRO A 212 -4.62 22.93 6.13
N ALA A 213 -3.64 23.81 5.98
CA ALA A 213 -3.76 25.20 6.43
C ALA A 213 -4.87 25.90 5.62
N ASN A 214 -4.75 25.87 4.28
CA ASN A 214 -5.73 26.44 3.36
C ASN A 214 -6.95 25.50 3.19
N ALA A 215 -8.11 25.90 3.70
CA ALA A 215 -9.32 25.07 3.73
C ALA A 215 -9.93 24.78 2.34
N GLY A 216 -9.63 25.63 1.35
CA GLY A 216 -10.11 25.48 -0.02
C GLY A 216 -9.39 24.37 -0.81
N THR A 217 -8.29 23.84 -0.27
CA THR A 217 -7.53 22.75 -0.89
C THR A 217 -8.29 21.43 -0.82
N ARG A 218 -8.30 20.69 -1.93
CA ARG A 218 -8.96 19.40 -2.02
C ARG A 218 -8.48 18.60 -3.21
N ILE A 219 -8.58 17.28 -3.09
CA ILE A 219 -8.39 16.35 -4.19
C ILE A 219 -9.67 16.36 -5.03
N LEU A 220 -9.55 16.62 -6.32
CA LEU A 220 -10.68 16.88 -7.21
C LEU A 220 -11.16 15.61 -7.91
N ARG A 221 -10.22 14.89 -8.53
CA ARG A 221 -10.49 13.71 -9.35
C ARG A 221 -9.34 12.73 -9.19
N THR A 222 -9.68 11.49 -8.84
CA THR A 222 -8.77 10.35 -8.93
C THR A 222 -9.00 9.66 -10.26
N TYR A 223 -7.94 9.41 -11.02
CA TYR A 223 -8.04 8.73 -12.31
C TYR A 223 -7.86 7.23 -12.10
N GLU A 224 -8.95 6.48 -11.87
CA GLU A 224 -8.92 5.01 -11.72
C GLU A 224 -10.18 4.29 -12.23
N LYS A 225 -10.01 3.00 -12.52
CA LYS A 225 -11.09 2.01 -12.70
C LYS A 225 -11.74 1.69 -11.34
N GLU A 226 -13.02 2.06 -11.24
CA GLU A 226 -14.07 1.66 -10.29
C GLU A 226 -13.77 1.72 -8.77
N ALA A 227 -14.36 2.74 -8.14
CA ALA A 227 -14.33 3.01 -6.71
C ALA A 227 -15.46 2.27 -5.97
N SER A 228 -15.12 1.14 -5.34
CA SER A 228 -15.91 0.50 -4.26
C SER A 228 -15.03 0.09 -3.06
N ALA A 229 -13.85 0.72 -2.90
CA ALA A 229 -12.78 0.29 -2.00
C ALA A 229 -12.81 0.90 -0.58
N ILE A 230 -13.70 1.86 -0.32
CA ILE A 230 -13.56 2.80 0.82
C ILE A 230 -13.93 2.18 2.17
N PHE A 231 -15.00 1.37 2.23
CA PHE A 231 -15.39 0.69 3.48
C PHE A 231 -14.63 -0.62 3.68
N THR A 232 -14.27 -1.27 2.58
CA THR A 232 -13.53 -2.53 2.52
C THR A 232 -12.09 -2.41 3.04
N ALA A 233 -11.38 -1.31 2.75
CA ALA A 233 -9.97 -1.16 3.13
C ALA A 233 -9.72 -1.07 4.65
N VAL A 234 -10.66 -0.47 5.40
CA VAL A 234 -10.57 -0.36 6.86
C VAL A 234 -10.99 -1.67 7.54
N GLU A 235 -12.07 -2.31 7.06
CA GLU A 235 -12.52 -3.61 7.60
C GLU A 235 -11.54 -4.76 7.29
N GLN A 236 -10.84 -4.69 6.17
CA GLN A 236 -9.92 -5.75 5.72
C GLN A 236 -8.46 -5.52 6.12
N LYS A 237 -8.16 -4.56 7.00
CA LYS A 237 -6.78 -4.22 7.43
C LYS A 237 -5.84 -3.94 6.25
N GLN A 238 -6.35 -3.33 5.19
CA GLN A 238 -5.56 -3.08 3.99
C GLN A 238 -4.64 -1.87 4.12
N LEU A 239 -4.49 -1.25 5.30
CA LEU A 239 -3.49 -0.22 5.52
C LEU A 239 -2.18 -0.92 5.91
N GLU A 240 -1.18 -0.84 5.04
CA GLU A 240 0.10 -1.57 5.12
C GLU A 240 0.97 -1.06 6.27
N SER A 241 0.88 0.22 6.59
CA SER A 241 1.58 0.87 7.68
C SER A 241 0.88 0.69 9.03
N GLU A 242 1.65 0.23 10.01
CA GLU A 242 1.19 -0.01 11.38
C GLU A 242 0.66 1.27 12.07
N VAL A 243 1.30 2.41 11.80
CA VAL A 243 0.92 3.72 12.37
C VAL A 243 -0.49 4.12 11.92
N PHE A 244 -0.80 3.92 10.63
CA PHE A 244 -2.10 4.27 10.06
C PHE A 244 -3.19 3.30 10.43
N SER A 245 -2.87 2.02 10.45
CA SER A 245 -3.78 1.00 10.96
C SER A 245 -4.27 1.36 12.37
N ARG A 246 -3.38 1.83 13.25
CA ARG A 246 -3.76 2.27 14.62
C ARG A 246 -4.59 3.55 14.64
N TRP A 247 -4.22 4.57 13.86
CA TRP A 247 -4.96 5.85 13.78
C TRP A 247 -6.36 5.69 13.17
N ALA A 248 -6.45 5.01 12.02
CA ALA A 248 -7.72 4.78 11.30
C ALA A 248 -8.67 3.93 12.14
N LYS A 249 -8.16 2.92 12.85
CA LYS A 249 -8.93 2.15 13.84
C LYS A 249 -9.46 3.06 14.95
N GLY A 250 -8.64 3.98 15.47
CA GLY A 250 -9.06 4.94 16.48
C GLY A 250 -10.20 5.86 16.03
N LEU A 251 -10.20 6.34 14.78
CA LEU A 251 -11.30 7.12 14.21
C LEU A 251 -12.55 6.26 13.95
N TYR A 252 -12.37 5.03 13.45
CA TYR A 252 -13.46 4.08 13.21
C TYR A 252 -14.18 3.74 14.53
N ASP A 253 -13.43 3.40 15.57
CA ASP A 253 -14.00 2.99 16.86
C ASP A 253 -14.76 4.14 17.55
N ASN A 254 -14.33 5.39 17.34
CA ASN A 254 -14.91 6.59 17.98
C ASN A 254 -15.91 7.35 17.11
N ARG A 255 -16.30 6.82 15.94
CA ARG A 255 -17.26 7.51 15.06
C ARG A 255 -18.63 7.63 15.71
N GLN A 256 -19.25 8.81 15.62
CA GLN A 256 -20.65 9.00 16.01
C GLN A 256 -21.53 8.24 15.00
N ARG A 257 -22.15 7.16 15.45
CA ARG A 257 -22.97 6.29 14.59
C ARG A 257 -24.32 6.95 14.33
N PHE A 258 -24.47 7.66 13.22
CA PHE A 258 -25.77 8.08 12.71
C PHE A 258 -26.43 6.91 11.99
N PHE A 259 -27.47 6.32 12.61
CA PHE A 259 -28.42 5.46 11.91
C PHE A 259 -29.63 6.31 11.50
N PRO A 260 -29.96 6.44 10.21
CA PRO A 260 -31.22 7.06 9.81
C PRO A 260 -32.38 6.20 10.33
N GLY A 261 -33.16 6.72 11.26
CA GLY A 261 -34.48 6.16 11.60
C GLY A 261 -34.64 5.38 12.92
N ALA A 262 -33.65 5.34 13.82
CA ALA A 262 -33.86 4.80 15.17
C ALA A 262 -33.48 5.84 16.24
N ASP A 263 -34.51 6.36 16.92
CA ASP A 263 -34.35 7.20 18.12
C ASP A 263 -33.80 6.35 19.27
N PHE A 264 -32.48 6.41 19.47
CA PHE A 264 -31.78 5.70 20.55
C PHE A 264 -32.23 6.16 21.95
N GLY A 265 -32.78 7.37 22.11
CA GLY A 265 -33.31 7.81 23.39
C GLY A 265 -34.50 6.96 23.86
N ARG A 266 -35.31 6.48 22.91
CA ARG A 266 -36.43 5.56 23.20
C ARG A 266 -35.94 4.15 23.51
N LEU A 267 -34.90 3.69 22.82
CA LEU A 267 -34.33 2.34 23.00
C LEU A 267 -33.54 2.22 24.31
N GLU A 268 -32.80 3.27 24.69
CA GLU A 268 -32.05 3.34 25.93
C GLU A 268 -32.99 3.39 27.14
N LYS A 269 -34.13 4.08 27.02
CA LYS A 269 -35.20 4.06 28.01
C LYS A 269 -35.83 2.67 28.15
N MET A 270 -36.15 2.00 27.03
CA MET A 270 -36.64 0.61 27.04
C MET A 270 -35.62 -0.36 27.64
N MET A 271 -34.34 -0.23 27.31
CA MET A 271 -33.29 -1.09 27.85
C MET A 271 -33.06 -0.83 29.35
N THR A 272 -33.22 0.41 29.81
CA THR A 272 -33.15 0.75 31.24
C THR A 272 -34.33 0.18 32.01
N GLU A 273 -35.55 0.27 31.48
CA GLU A 273 -36.76 -0.33 32.06
C GLU A 273 -36.67 -1.87 32.10
N MET A 274 -36.13 -2.47 31.04
CA MET A 274 -35.94 -3.92 30.93
C MET A 274 -34.82 -4.41 31.88
N LYS A 275 -33.72 -3.66 32.00
CA LYS A 275 -32.63 -3.95 32.95
C LYS A 275 -33.13 -3.89 34.39
N LYS A 276 -33.95 -2.90 34.74
CA LYS A 276 -34.57 -2.80 36.07
C LYS A 276 -35.49 -4.00 36.34
N THR A 277 -36.30 -4.39 35.35
CA THR A 277 -37.18 -5.57 35.48
C THR A 277 -36.37 -6.85 35.72
N VAL A 278 -35.23 -7.00 35.04
CA VAL A 278 -34.32 -8.13 35.24
C VAL A 278 -33.63 -8.06 36.60
N GLU A 279 -33.18 -6.88 37.05
CA GLU A 279 -32.57 -6.69 38.38
C GLU A 279 -33.56 -7.00 39.52
N ASP A 280 -34.83 -6.65 39.37
CA ASP A 280 -35.90 -6.99 40.31
C ASP A 280 -36.18 -8.50 40.34
N MET A 281 -36.05 -9.19 39.20
CA MET A 281 -36.13 -10.66 39.13
C MET A 281 -34.89 -11.36 39.71
N VAL A 282 -33.71 -10.76 39.58
CA VAL A 282 -32.43 -11.31 40.06
C VAL A 282 -32.25 -11.13 41.57
N THR A 283 -32.82 -10.07 42.15
CA THR A 283 -32.75 -9.81 43.60
C THR A 283 -33.77 -10.60 44.42
N ALA A 284 -34.74 -11.26 43.78
CA ALA A 284 -35.59 -12.26 44.40
C ALA A 284 -34.76 -13.51 44.78
N LYS A 285 -34.25 -13.56 46.02
CA LYS A 285 -33.43 -14.66 46.55
C LYS A 285 -34.17 -16.01 46.47
N THR A 286 -33.59 -16.95 45.73
CA THR A 286 -33.76 -18.39 45.98
C THR A 286 -32.66 -18.82 46.97
N PRO A 287 -32.97 -19.42 48.13
CA PRO A 287 -31.94 -19.77 49.12
C PRO A 287 -31.26 -21.12 48.81
N GLY A 288 -29.93 -21.07 48.59
CA GLY A 288 -28.96 -22.07 49.08
C GLY A 288 -28.25 -22.94 48.04
N GLN A 289 -26.92 -22.77 47.88
CA GLN A 289 -25.95 -23.88 47.69
C GLN A 289 -24.48 -23.40 47.77
N LYS A 290 -23.60 -24.28 48.29
CA LYS A 290 -22.18 -24.07 48.66
C LYS A 290 -21.19 -24.68 47.64
N ASP A 291 -19.94 -24.22 47.74
CA ASP A 291 -18.73 -24.42 46.88
C ASP A 291 -18.25 -25.86 46.59
N MET A 292 -17.57 -26.07 45.44
CA MET A 292 -16.84 -27.31 45.09
C MET A 292 -15.59 -27.04 44.20
N GLN A 293 -14.44 -27.64 44.53
CA GLN A 293 -13.18 -27.69 43.75
C GLN A 293 -13.10 -28.99 42.91
N SER A 294 -12.49 -29.00 41.71
CA SER A 294 -12.44 -30.15 40.79
C SER A 294 -11.03 -30.69 40.50
N ASP A 295 -10.88 -32.02 40.49
CA ASP A 295 -9.67 -32.80 40.14
C ASP A 295 -9.65 -33.14 38.63
N SER A 296 -8.47 -33.09 37.98
CA SER A 296 -8.30 -33.03 36.50
C SER A 296 -7.90 -34.35 35.83
N ARG A 297 -8.01 -35.49 36.52
CA ARG A 297 -7.70 -36.80 35.95
C ARG A 297 -8.83 -37.27 35.00
N PRO A 298 -8.55 -38.11 33.98
CA PRO A 298 -9.58 -38.66 33.12
C PRO A 298 -10.39 -39.74 33.85
N LYS A 299 -11.72 -39.67 33.77
CA LYS A 299 -12.61 -40.66 34.36
C LYS A 299 -12.48 -42.01 33.66
N CYS A 300 -12.56 -43.08 34.44
CA CYS A 300 -12.58 -44.45 33.93
C CYS A 300 -13.88 -44.71 33.16
N SER A 301 -13.75 -45.30 31.96
CA SER A 301 -14.87 -45.63 31.08
C SER A 301 -15.76 -46.76 31.60
N GLU A 302 -15.29 -47.55 32.57
CA GLU A 302 -16.01 -48.73 33.07
C GLU A 302 -16.74 -48.47 34.40
N CYS A 303 -16.24 -47.61 35.27
CA CYS A 303 -16.80 -47.49 36.63
C CYS A 303 -17.33 -46.11 37.02
N GLU A 304 -17.22 -45.07 36.16
CA GLU A 304 -17.64 -43.66 36.37
C GLU A 304 -17.12 -42.93 37.63
N ASP A 305 -16.69 -43.67 38.64
CA ASP A 305 -16.36 -43.27 40.00
C ASP A 305 -14.84 -43.27 40.24
N GLY A 306 -14.06 -43.82 39.31
CA GLY A 306 -12.60 -43.82 39.36
C GLY A 306 -11.95 -42.96 38.29
N TYR A 307 -10.68 -42.63 38.51
CA TYR A 307 -9.83 -41.91 37.59
C TYR A 307 -8.65 -42.79 37.16
N CYS A 308 -8.23 -42.68 35.91
CA CYS A 308 -7.10 -43.46 35.41
C CYS A 308 -5.77 -42.77 35.75
N ASP A 309 -4.83 -43.54 36.28
CA ASP A 309 -3.45 -43.06 36.49
C ASP A 309 -2.64 -43.09 35.18
N GLU A 310 -1.39 -42.64 35.24
CA GLU A 310 -0.48 -42.58 34.08
C GLU A 310 -0.20 -43.97 33.45
N SER A 311 -0.43 -45.06 34.19
CA SER A 311 -0.28 -46.42 33.66
C SER A 311 -1.48 -46.86 32.81
N GLY A 312 -2.56 -46.08 32.80
CA GLY A 312 -3.83 -46.40 32.18
C GLY A 312 -4.71 -47.30 33.04
N THR A 313 -4.40 -47.44 34.33
CA THR A 313 -5.14 -48.27 35.28
C THR A 313 -6.07 -47.39 36.10
N CYS A 314 -7.35 -47.77 36.20
CA CYS A 314 -8.30 -47.07 37.05
C CYS A 314 -8.01 -47.31 38.54
N ASP A 315 -7.93 -46.24 39.32
CA ASP A 315 -7.72 -46.28 40.77
C ASP A 315 -8.88 -46.93 41.56
N HIS A 316 -10.07 -47.00 40.95
CA HIS A 316 -11.24 -47.58 41.59
C HIS A 316 -11.51 -49.05 41.20
N CYS A 317 -11.59 -49.36 39.90
CA CYS A 317 -11.98 -50.70 39.44
C CYS A 317 -10.82 -51.56 38.90
N GLY A 318 -9.61 -51.00 38.79
CA GLY A 318 -8.44 -51.73 38.29
C GLY A 318 -8.48 -52.06 36.80
N HIS A 319 -9.46 -51.54 36.05
CA HIS A 319 -9.52 -51.71 34.60
C HIS A 319 -8.33 -51.03 33.93
N VAL A 320 -7.60 -51.79 33.12
CA VAL A 320 -6.43 -51.31 32.37
C VAL A 320 -6.87 -51.00 30.95
N MET A 321 -6.82 -49.72 30.58
CA MET A 321 -7.15 -49.29 29.23
C MET A 321 -6.17 -49.93 28.23
N PRO A 322 -6.64 -50.51 27.11
CA PRO A 322 -5.75 -51.12 26.13
C PRO A 322 -4.80 -50.07 25.55
N LYS A 323 -3.49 -50.24 25.79
CA LYS A 323 -2.45 -49.39 25.20
C LYS A 323 -2.55 -49.50 23.68
N SER A 324 -2.95 -48.42 23.01
CA SER A 324 -3.14 -48.39 21.56
C SER A 324 -1.82 -48.69 20.83
N GLY A 325 -1.65 -49.94 20.41
CA GLY A 325 -0.51 -50.40 19.62
C GLY A 325 -0.83 -50.41 18.13
N LYS A 326 -0.27 -49.45 17.39
CA LYS A 326 0.21 -49.59 15.99
C LYS A 326 0.98 -48.33 15.59
N SER A 327 2.04 -48.56 14.82
CA SER A 327 3.03 -47.63 14.30
C SER A 327 2.48 -46.27 13.89
N ALA A 328 3.21 -45.21 14.25
CA ALA A 328 3.10 -43.88 13.67
C ALA A 328 3.37 -43.94 12.15
N GLY A 329 2.35 -44.30 11.37
CA GLY A 329 2.17 -43.71 10.04
C GLY A 329 1.98 -42.20 10.24
N GLN A 330 2.52 -41.42 9.30
CA GLN A 330 2.46 -39.96 9.34
C GLN A 330 1.08 -39.48 9.81
N PRO A 331 1.05 -38.53 10.77
CA PRO A 331 -0.20 -38.13 11.37
C PRO A 331 -1.15 -37.62 10.30
N ALA A 332 -2.41 -38.05 10.42
CA ALA A 332 -3.53 -37.53 9.68
C ALA A 332 -3.49 -36.00 9.63
N PHE A 333 -3.74 -35.46 8.44
CA PHE A 333 -3.60 -34.06 8.09
C PHE A 333 -4.25 -33.11 9.10
N ILE A 334 -3.47 -32.08 9.38
CA ILE A 334 -3.49 -31.17 10.53
C ILE A 334 -4.65 -30.18 10.42
N LYS A 335 -5.54 -30.15 11.42
CA LYS A 335 -6.79 -29.35 11.42
C LYS A 335 -6.65 -27.92 11.93
N SER A 336 -5.45 -27.40 12.21
CA SER A 336 -5.28 -26.05 12.79
C SER A 336 -4.25 -25.20 12.07
N PHE A 337 -4.54 -23.90 12.03
CA PHE A 337 -3.77 -22.85 11.35
C PHE A 337 -2.37 -22.63 11.97
N ASP A 338 -2.20 -23.00 13.25
CA ASP A 338 -1.01 -22.69 14.05
C ASP A 338 0.24 -23.52 13.69
N GLU A 339 0.10 -24.69 13.07
CA GLU A 339 1.24 -25.55 12.72
C GLU A 339 1.76 -25.35 11.29
N SER A 340 1.10 -24.53 10.45
CA SER A 340 1.64 -24.11 9.15
C SER A 340 2.98 -23.34 9.28
N VAL A 341 3.20 -22.76 10.47
CA VAL A 341 4.45 -22.11 10.91
C VAL A 341 5.56 -23.14 11.21
N ALA A 342 5.22 -24.39 11.50
CA ALA A 342 6.20 -25.42 11.84
C ALA A 342 6.84 -26.07 10.60
N MET A 343 6.11 -26.18 9.48
CA MET A 343 6.62 -26.79 8.23
C MET A 343 7.54 -25.88 7.41
N THR A 344 7.48 -24.55 7.56
CA THR A 344 8.38 -23.62 6.85
C THR A 344 9.85 -23.81 7.23
N LYS A 345 10.15 -24.38 8.41
CA LYS A 345 11.52 -24.70 8.83
C LYS A 345 12.23 -25.74 7.96
N SER A 346 11.54 -26.64 7.26
CA SER A 346 12.21 -27.74 6.55
C SER A 346 12.75 -27.37 5.16
N TYR A 347 12.30 -26.27 4.55
CA TYR A 347 12.66 -25.88 3.18
C TYR A 347 13.57 -24.64 3.08
N GLY A 348 14.05 -24.10 4.21
CA GLY A 348 15.02 -23.00 4.23
C GLY A 348 14.52 -21.68 3.64
N MET A 349 13.24 -21.56 3.30
CA MET A 349 12.62 -20.28 2.97
C MET A 349 12.29 -19.57 4.29
N PRO A 350 12.65 -18.28 4.44
CA PRO A 350 12.30 -17.53 5.64
C PRO A 350 10.78 -17.58 5.84
N ASP A 351 10.36 -17.81 7.08
CA ASP A 351 8.95 -17.88 7.47
C ASP A 351 8.21 -16.68 6.87
N SER A 352 7.21 -16.94 6.02
CA SER A 352 6.26 -15.90 5.63
C SER A 352 5.61 -15.41 6.92
N LEU A 353 5.77 -14.12 7.25
CA LEU A 353 5.27 -13.53 8.50
C LEU A 353 3.78 -13.90 8.67
N PRO A 354 3.37 -14.52 9.78
CA PRO A 354 1.96 -14.88 9.99
C PRO A 354 1.04 -13.68 9.77
N GLY A 355 0.10 -13.81 8.82
CA GLY A 355 -0.83 -12.74 8.46
C GLY A 355 -0.34 -11.83 7.32
N SER A 356 0.89 -11.99 6.83
CA SER A 356 1.35 -11.32 5.60
C SER A 356 0.60 -11.83 4.38
N PHE A 357 0.60 -11.04 3.31
CA PHE A 357 0.00 -11.43 2.04
C PHE A 357 0.54 -12.78 1.54
N GLU A 358 1.85 -12.99 1.59
CA GLU A 358 2.49 -14.23 1.14
C GLU A 358 2.06 -15.42 2.00
N SER A 359 1.90 -15.23 3.31
CA SER A 359 1.43 -16.28 4.21
C SER A 359 -0.02 -16.68 3.91
N VAL A 360 -0.87 -15.69 3.64
CA VAL A 360 -2.29 -15.89 3.31
C VAL A 360 -2.44 -16.52 1.93
N GLN A 361 -1.75 -15.99 0.92
CA GLN A 361 -1.72 -16.54 -0.44
C GLN A 361 -1.20 -17.98 -0.41
N ARG A 362 -0.11 -18.26 0.30
CA ARG A 362 0.43 -19.62 0.42
C ARG A 362 -0.52 -20.57 1.15
N ALA A 363 -1.20 -20.11 2.20
CA ALA A 363 -2.21 -20.91 2.89
C ALA A 363 -3.41 -21.22 1.99
N LEU A 364 -3.87 -20.24 1.20
CA LEU A 364 -4.95 -20.42 0.24
C LEU A 364 -4.55 -21.30 -0.94
N SER A 365 -3.34 -21.15 -1.47
CA SER A 365 -2.80 -22.02 -2.53
C SER A 365 -2.75 -23.48 -2.10
N ARG A 366 -2.32 -23.77 -0.86
CA ARG A 366 -2.33 -25.14 -0.32
C ARG A 366 -3.74 -25.69 -0.14
N LYS A 367 -4.67 -24.88 0.38
CA LYS A 367 -6.08 -25.28 0.44
C LYS A 367 -6.66 -25.54 -0.96
N ALA A 368 -6.23 -24.79 -1.97
CA ALA A 368 -6.67 -24.99 -3.34
C ALA A 368 -6.05 -26.24 -3.96
N GLU A 369 -4.81 -26.56 -3.61
CA GLU A 369 -4.15 -27.83 -3.94
C GLU A 369 -4.92 -29.02 -3.38
N ASP A 370 -5.14 -29.05 -2.06
CA ASP A 370 -5.94 -30.08 -1.40
C ASP A 370 -7.33 -30.20 -2.07
N TYR A 371 -7.97 -29.06 -2.35
CA TYR A 371 -9.29 -29.02 -2.98
C TYR A 371 -9.29 -29.56 -4.43
N LEU A 372 -8.25 -29.27 -5.21
CA LEU A 372 -8.10 -29.77 -6.56
C LEU A 372 -7.91 -31.30 -6.55
N GLU A 373 -7.06 -31.81 -5.66
CA GLU A 373 -6.83 -33.24 -5.47
C GLU A 373 -8.12 -33.97 -5.04
N ASP A 374 -8.83 -33.43 -4.05
CA ASP A 374 -10.13 -33.96 -3.57
C ASP A 374 -11.19 -34.01 -4.68
N ASN A 375 -11.06 -33.17 -5.70
CA ASN A 375 -11.95 -33.14 -6.88
C ASN A 375 -11.34 -33.85 -8.11
N GLY A 376 -10.33 -34.69 -7.92
CA GLY A 376 -9.77 -35.55 -8.97
C GLY A 376 -8.86 -34.84 -9.97
N VAL A 377 -8.38 -33.63 -9.65
CA VAL A 377 -7.32 -32.97 -10.41
C VAL A 377 -5.98 -33.41 -9.86
N ASP A 378 -5.23 -34.17 -10.65
CA ASP A 378 -3.87 -34.60 -10.32
C ASP A 378 -2.94 -33.38 -10.14
N VAL A 379 -2.37 -33.20 -8.94
CA VAL A 379 -1.32 -32.21 -8.67
C VAL A 379 -0.03 -33.01 -8.42
N GLY A 380 0.75 -33.26 -9.47
CA GLY A 380 1.89 -34.18 -9.38
C GLY A 380 3.04 -33.67 -8.50
N ASP A 381 3.95 -34.56 -8.11
CA ASP A 381 5.05 -34.32 -7.15
C ASP A 381 6.01 -33.13 -7.46
N TYR A 382 6.01 -32.60 -8.69
CA TYR A 382 6.83 -31.45 -9.13
C TYR A 382 5.99 -30.27 -9.58
N GLU A 383 4.71 -30.31 -9.26
CA GLU A 383 3.75 -29.29 -9.59
C GLU A 383 3.38 -28.54 -8.32
N TYR A 384 3.04 -27.28 -8.50
CA TYR A 384 2.57 -26.45 -7.40
C TYR A 384 1.34 -25.69 -7.87
N VAL A 385 0.40 -25.52 -6.96
CA VAL A 385 -0.79 -24.71 -7.19
C VAL A 385 -0.50 -23.31 -6.69
N THR A 386 -0.79 -22.32 -7.52
CA THR A 386 -0.68 -20.90 -7.15
C THR A 386 -2.02 -20.22 -7.34
N LEU A 387 -2.52 -19.58 -6.30
CA LEU A 387 -3.61 -18.63 -6.39
C LEU A 387 -3.15 -17.39 -7.18
N ILE A 388 -3.73 -17.20 -8.37
CA ILE A 388 -3.41 -16.09 -9.29
C ILE A 388 -4.33 -14.89 -9.04
N ALA A 389 -5.61 -15.14 -8.79
CA ALA A 389 -6.60 -14.09 -8.57
C ALA A 389 -7.72 -14.55 -7.64
N THR A 390 -8.33 -13.62 -6.91
CA THR A 390 -9.54 -13.83 -6.12
C THR A 390 -10.61 -12.83 -6.54
N PHE A 391 -11.84 -13.29 -6.60
CA PHE A 391 -13.06 -12.53 -6.81
C PHE A 391 -13.98 -12.69 -5.60
N SER A 392 -15.13 -12.01 -5.62
CA SER A 392 -16.09 -12.05 -4.51
C SER A 392 -16.64 -13.44 -4.21
N ASP A 393 -16.72 -14.32 -5.20
CA ASP A 393 -17.35 -15.64 -5.13
C ASP A 393 -16.48 -16.78 -5.71
N SER A 394 -15.33 -16.44 -6.29
CA SER A 394 -14.47 -17.37 -7.01
C SER A 394 -12.99 -17.00 -6.91
N ALA A 395 -12.13 -17.93 -7.29
CA ALA A 395 -10.69 -17.78 -7.30
C ALA A 395 -10.12 -18.42 -8.57
N ILE A 396 -9.06 -17.87 -9.14
CA ILE A 396 -8.29 -18.49 -10.21
C ILE A 396 -7.02 -19.06 -9.61
N VAL A 397 -6.84 -20.37 -9.75
CA VAL A 397 -5.66 -21.08 -9.30
C VAL A 397 -5.01 -21.74 -10.50
N CYS A 398 -3.69 -21.67 -10.60
CA CYS A 398 -2.96 -22.31 -11.70
C CYS A 398 -2.01 -23.35 -11.15
N LYS A 399 -2.11 -24.55 -11.70
CA LYS A 399 -1.14 -25.62 -11.52
C LYS A 399 0.02 -25.38 -12.48
N ARG A 400 1.23 -25.29 -11.93
CA ARG A 400 2.47 -25.08 -12.69
C ARG A 400 3.43 -26.22 -12.46
N ASN A 401 4.12 -26.64 -13.51
CA ASN A 401 5.14 -27.68 -13.43
C ASN A 401 6.54 -27.04 -13.43
N TYR A 402 7.39 -27.32 -12.46
CA TYR A 402 8.73 -26.72 -12.43
C TYR A 402 9.63 -27.09 -13.62
N ARG A 403 9.33 -28.21 -14.30
CA ARG A 403 10.15 -28.75 -15.39
C ARG A 403 9.59 -28.49 -16.77
N LYS A 404 8.32 -28.09 -16.86
CA LYS A 404 7.62 -27.88 -18.12
C LYS A 404 6.99 -26.50 -18.07
N ASP A 405 7.14 -25.74 -19.14
CA ASP A 405 6.45 -24.45 -19.33
C ASP A 405 4.96 -24.68 -19.65
N SER A 406 4.30 -25.52 -18.85
CA SER A 406 2.90 -25.88 -18.97
C SER A 406 2.17 -25.41 -17.72
N GLU A 407 1.15 -24.60 -17.93
CA GLU A 407 0.30 -24.02 -16.90
C GLU A 407 -1.16 -24.38 -17.20
N TYR A 408 -1.86 -24.94 -16.21
CA TYR A 408 -3.30 -25.19 -16.30
C TYR A 408 -3.99 -24.42 -15.19
N CYS A 409 -4.96 -23.60 -15.57
CA CYS A 409 -5.69 -22.76 -14.63
C CYS A 409 -7.11 -23.27 -14.43
N TYR A 410 -7.59 -23.08 -13.20
CA TYR A 410 -8.90 -23.49 -12.74
C TYR A 410 -9.57 -22.33 -12.03
N ARG A 411 -10.85 -22.13 -12.30
CA ARG A 411 -11.74 -21.32 -11.48
C ARG A 411 -12.34 -22.22 -10.40
N LEU A 412 -12.15 -21.84 -9.15
CA LEU A 412 -12.76 -22.45 -7.97
C LEU A 412 -13.79 -21.49 -7.40
N MET A 413 -15.00 -21.97 -7.06
CA MET A 413 -15.92 -21.15 -6.26
C MET A 413 -15.46 -21.16 -4.81
N TRP A 414 -15.77 -20.13 -4.04
CA TRP A 414 -15.49 -20.13 -2.60
C TRP A 414 -16.53 -19.32 -1.82
N GLU A 415 -16.65 -19.64 -0.54
CA GLU A 415 -17.49 -18.92 0.41
C GLU A 415 -16.81 -18.78 1.77
N MET A 416 -17.37 -17.92 2.63
CA MET A 416 -16.90 -17.74 4.00
C MET A 416 -17.73 -18.62 4.95
N THR A 417 -17.14 -19.70 5.44
CA THR A 417 -17.75 -20.61 6.40
C THR A 417 -17.04 -20.45 7.74
N GLU A 418 -17.79 -20.05 8.77
CA GLU A 418 -17.24 -19.81 10.12
C GLU A 418 -16.08 -18.79 10.14
N GLY A 419 -16.15 -17.78 9.29
CA GLY A 419 -15.11 -16.75 9.18
C GLY A 419 -13.83 -17.22 8.48
N LYS A 420 -13.85 -18.37 7.81
CA LYS A 420 -12.72 -18.89 7.02
C LYS A 420 -13.14 -19.16 5.56
N PRO A 421 -12.25 -18.90 4.59
CA PRO A 421 -12.51 -19.24 3.20
C PRO A 421 -12.51 -20.75 3.01
N ALA A 422 -13.54 -21.26 2.34
CA ALA A 422 -13.71 -22.64 1.92
C ALA A 422 -14.03 -22.69 0.42
N PHE A 423 -13.29 -23.49 -0.34
CA PHE A 423 -13.58 -23.72 -1.75
C PHE A 423 -14.79 -24.64 -1.90
N THR A 424 -15.61 -24.38 -2.92
CA THR A 424 -16.86 -25.09 -3.20
C THR A 424 -17.03 -25.31 -4.71
N GLY A 425 -17.95 -26.21 -5.09
CA GLY A 425 -18.26 -26.51 -6.50
C GLY A 425 -17.18 -27.33 -7.24
N GLN A 426 -17.47 -27.74 -8.47
CA GLN A 426 -16.50 -28.47 -9.29
C GLN A 426 -15.46 -27.50 -9.88
N PRO A 427 -14.15 -27.82 -9.85
CA PRO A 427 -13.13 -27.00 -10.51
C PRO A 427 -13.41 -26.83 -12.01
N GLU A 428 -13.50 -25.59 -12.46
CA GLU A 428 -13.72 -25.27 -13.88
C GLU A 428 -12.39 -24.90 -14.54
N LYS A 429 -11.93 -25.67 -15.52
CA LYS A 429 -10.70 -25.32 -16.26
C LYS A 429 -10.91 -24.04 -17.06
N VAL A 430 -10.00 -23.08 -16.93
CA VAL A 430 -10.05 -21.79 -17.62
C VAL A 430 -8.76 -21.49 -18.37
N GLU A 431 -8.87 -20.72 -19.44
CA GLU A 431 -7.74 -20.14 -20.16
C GLU A 431 -7.58 -18.68 -19.73
N ILE A 432 -6.34 -18.25 -19.50
CA ILE A 432 -6.04 -16.88 -19.11
C ILE A 432 -5.45 -16.17 -20.33
N GLU A 433 -6.20 -15.24 -20.90
CA GLU A 433 -5.72 -14.37 -21.97
C GLU A 433 -5.35 -12.98 -21.42
N ALA A 434 -4.11 -12.57 -21.64
CA ALA A 434 -3.62 -11.24 -21.27
C ALA A 434 -4.15 -10.16 -22.25
N THR A 435 -5.36 -9.67 -22.02
CA THR A 435 -6.05 -8.69 -22.87
C THR A 435 -5.38 -7.31 -22.97
N VAL A 436 -4.42 -6.99 -22.09
CA VAL A 436 -3.67 -5.74 -22.15
C VAL A 436 -2.71 -5.74 -23.35
N VAL A 437 -2.12 -6.89 -23.67
CA VAL A 437 -1.12 -7.02 -24.74
C VAL A 437 -1.77 -6.89 -26.11
N SER A 438 -2.91 -7.56 -26.35
CA SER A 438 -3.61 -7.48 -27.63
C SER A 438 -4.09 -6.06 -27.94
N LYS A 439 -4.71 -5.39 -26.97
CA LYS A 439 -5.20 -4.00 -27.14
C LYS A 439 -4.06 -2.99 -27.33
N ALA A 440 -2.91 -3.21 -26.71
CA ALA A 440 -1.74 -2.35 -26.88
C ALA A 440 -1.13 -2.51 -28.29
N LEU A 441 -1.09 -3.74 -28.82
CA LEU A 441 -0.65 -4.02 -30.18
C LEU A 441 -1.61 -3.42 -31.23
N ASP A 442 -2.92 -3.58 -31.02
CA ASP A 442 -3.95 -3.01 -31.91
C ASP A 442 -3.92 -1.48 -31.93
N ALA A 443 -3.79 -0.85 -30.74
CA ALA A 443 -3.70 0.60 -30.63
C ALA A 443 -2.43 1.15 -31.30
N SER A 444 -1.33 0.42 -31.22
CA SER A 444 -0.07 0.78 -31.88
C SER A 444 -0.20 0.66 -33.41
N GLY A 445 -0.82 -0.41 -33.91
CA GLY A 445 -1.08 -0.59 -35.34
C GLY A 445 -1.97 0.50 -35.92
N ALA A 446 -3.02 0.92 -35.20
CA ALA A 446 -3.91 2.00 -35.63
C ALA A 446 -3.19 3.36 -35.73
N ARG A 447 -2.34 3.69 -34.75
CA ARG A 447 -1.58 4.96 -34.75
C ARG A 447 -0.55 5.01 -35.86
N ILE A 448 0.10 3.89 -36.18
CA ILE A 448 1.05 3.80 -37.30
C ILE A 448 0.34 4.05 -38.63
N LYS A 449 -0.85 3.46 -38.83
CA LYS A 449 -1.66 3.68 -40.04
C LYS A 449 -2.12 5.13 -40.21
N GLU A 450 -2.54 5.78 -39.11
CA GLU A 450 -3.04 7.15 -39.14
C GLU A 450 -1.94 8.19 -39.39
N MET A 451 -0.79 8.02 -38.73
CA MET A 451 0.30 9.00 -38.80
C MET A 451 1.23 8.78 -40.00
N GLY A 452 1.23 7.58 -40.58
CA GLY A 452 2.28 7.12 -41.46
C GLY A 452 3.53 6.74 -40.65
N ALA A 453 4.15 5.62 -41.03
CA ALA A 453 5.29 5.03 -40.33
C ALA A 453 6.41 6.01 -40.00
N ASP A 454 6.77 6.84 -40.98
CA ASP A 454 7.89 7.77 -40.87
C ASP A 454 7.61 8.90 -39.86
N ALA A 455 6.38 9.42 -39.83
CA ALA A 455 5.99 10.43 -38.84
C ALA A 455 5.81 9.82 -37.44
N TYR A 456 5.31 8.59 -37.34
CA TYR A 456 5.20 7.87 -36.08
C TYR A 456 6.59 7.55 -35.49
N ALA A 457 7.52 7.07 -36.32
CA ALA A 457 8.90 6.82 -35.92
C ALA A 457 9.62 8.12 -35.51
N LYS A 458 9.48 9.20 -36.29
CA LYS A 458 10.03 10.52 -35.91
C LYS A 458 9.45 11.04 -34.60
N LYS A 459 8.16 10.77 -34.30
CA LYS A 459 7.51 11.15 -33.02
C LYS A 459 7.99 10.31 -31.83
N LEU A 460 8.18 9.00 -32.02
CA LEU A 460 8.78 8.12 -31.02
C LEU A 460 10.23 8.52 -30.72
N VAL A 461 10.97 8.88 -31.76
CA VAL A 461 12.39 9.22 -31.64
C VAL A 461 12.59 10.60 -31.03
N SER A 462 11.77 11.59 -31.40
CA SER A 462 11.77 12.93 -30.78
C SER A 462 11.23 12.95 -29.34
N SER A 463 10.43 11.96 -28.94
CA SER A 463 10.05 11.79 -27.53
C SER A 463 11.13 11.08 -26.71
N ALA A 464 11.94 10.23 -27.34
CA ALA A 464 13.06 9.55 -26.70
C ALA A 464 14.32 10.44 -26.54
N PHE A 465 14.54 11.44 -27.41
CA PHE A 465 15.74 12.28 -27.38
C PHE A 465 15.39 13.77 -27.48
N ALA A 466 15.47 14.48 -26.35
CA ALA A 466 14.95 15.84 -26.24
C ALA A 466 15.84 16.95 -26.84
N ASP A 467 17.17 16.79 -27.00
CA ASP A 467 18.05 17.92 -27.41
C ASP A 467 19.31 17.51 -28.22
N GLY A 468 19.27 16.48 -29.07
CA GLY A 468 20.44 16.07 -29.85
C GLY A 468 20.11 15.64 -31.27
N GLU A 469 20.95 16.00 -32.23
CA GLU A 469 20.89 15.45 -33.58
C GLU A 469 20.97 13.92 -33.53
N LEU A 470 20.10 13.26 -34.31
CA LEU A 470 20.08 11.80 -34.39
C LEU A 470 21.40 11.27 -34.91
N SER A 471 21.90 10.20 -34.30
CA SER A 471 23.01 9.44 -34.90
C SER A 471 22.57 8.88 -36.25
N ASP A 472 23.52 8.75 -37.17
CA ASP A 472 23.23 8.27 -38.52
C ASP A 472 22.75 6.80 -38.51
N GLU A 473 23.13 6.00 -37.52
CA GLU A 473 22.57 4.66 -37.29
C GLU A 473 21.08 4.71 -36.95
N THR A 474 20.65 5.60 -36.05
CA THR A 474 19.24 5.72 -35.69
C THR A 474 18.41 6.23 -36.88
N LYS A 475 18.94 7.19 -37.65
CA LYS A 475 18.32 7.63 -38.91
C LYS A 475 18.18 6.47 -39.90
N LYS A 476 19.19 5.61 -40.00
CA LYS A 476 19.17 4.42 -40.86
C LYS A 476 18.10 3.41 -40.43
N SER A 477 18.00 3.08 -39.13
CA SER A 477 16.97 2.16 -38.62
C SER A 477 15.54 2.67 -38.79
N ILE A 478 15.33 3.98 -38.61
CA ILE A 478 14.03 4.64 -38.87
C ILE A 478 13.66 4.51 -40.35
N ASN A 479 14.61 4.80 -41.25
CA ASN A 479 14.38 4.68 -42.69
C ASN A 479 14.11 3.23 -43.12
N THR A 480 14.74 2.23 -42.48
CA THR A 480 14.46 0.80 -42.73
C THR A 480 13.06 0.41 -42.27
N LEU A 481 12.62 0.84 -41.09
CA LEU A 481 11.26 0.61 -40.59
C LEU A 481 10.20 1.29 -41.46
N ALA A 482 10.45 2.53 -41.88
CA ALA A 482 9.56 3.25 -42.79
C ALA A 482 9.48 2.57 -44.17
N ALA A 483 10.59 1.99 -44.66
CA ALA A 483 10.59 1.22 -45.90
C ALA A 483 9.78 -0.08 -45.77
N LEU A 484 9.89 -0.79 -44.65
CA LEU A 484 9.13 -2.03 -44.38
C LEU A 484 7.62 -1.78 -44.30
N ILE A 485 7.20 -0.69 -43.66
CA ILE A 485 5.76 -0.38 -43.49
C ILE A 485 5.12 0.10 -44.81
N ASN A 486 5.90 0.67 -45.73
CA ASN A 486 5.41 1.10 -47.04
C ASN A 486 5.51 0.01 -48.12
N GLN A 487 5.94 -1.21 -47.79
CA GLN A 487 5.83 -2.31 -48.75
C GLN A 487 4.35 -2.72 -48.90
N PRO A 488 3.85 -2.91 -50.14
CA PRO A 488 2.51 -3.41 -50.34
C PRO A 488 2.32 -4.74 -49.60
N GLU A 489 1.16 -4.91 -48.97
CA GLU A 489 0.77 -5.99 -48.04
C GLU A 489 1.03 -7.42 -48.57
N GLU A 490 1.35 -7.61 -49.84
CA GLU A 490 1.57 -8.92 -50.44
C GLU A 490 2.95 -9.55 -50.17
N GLN A 491 3.91 -8.83 -49.56
CA GLN A 491 5.23 -9.43 -49.26
C GLN A 491 5.81 -8.94 -47.94
N THR A 492 5.40 -9.53 -46.80
CA THR A 492 6.29 -10.10 -45.75
C THR A 492 5.52 -10.45 -44.47
N ASN A 493 5.91 -11.57 -43.84
CA ASN A 493 5.61 -11.85 -42.44
C ASN A 493 6.56 -11.01 -41.56
N PRO A 494 6.05 -10.07 -40.73
CA PRO A 494 6.87 -9.11 -40.00
C PRO A 494 7.82 -9.75 -38.98
N LEU A 495 7.59 -11.00 -38.55
CA LEU A 495 8.45 -11.68 -37.58
C LEU A 495 9.77 -12.20 -38.18
N THR A 496 9.82 -12.50 -39.48
CA THR A 496 11.04 -13.05 -40.11
C THR A 496 12.08 -11.96 -40.45
N ALA A 497 11.62 -10.72 -40.66
CA ALA A 497 12.49 -9.60 -41.03
C ALA A 497 13.16 -8.90 -39.82
N LEU A 498 12.60 -9.06 -38.61
CA LEU A 498 13.10 -8.45 -37.38
C LEU A 498 14.20 -9.27 -36.68
N PHE A 499 14.33 -10.56 -37.00
CA PHE A 499 15.24 -11.49 -36.31
C PHE A 499 16.18 -12.29 -37.25
N GLY A 500 16.22 -11.95 -38.54
CA GLY A 500 17.11 -12.56 -39.52
C GLY A 500 18.34 -11.70 -39.81
N GLY A 501 19.32 -11.73 -38.90
CA GLY A 501 20.64 -11.09 -39.03
C GLY A 501 21.58 -11.58 -37.96
#